data_AF-A0A7T5EUM2-F1
#
_entry.id   AF-A0A7T5EUM2-F1
#
_cell.length_a   1.000
_cell.length_b   1.000
_cell.length_c   1.000
_cell.angle_alpha   90.00
_cell.angle_beta   90.00
_cell.angle_gamma   90.00
#
_symmetry.space_group_name_H-M   'P 1'
#
loop_
_entity.id
_entity.type
_entity.pdbx_description
1 polymer ?
#
loop_
_entity_poly.entity_id
_entity_poly.type
_entity_poly.pdbx_seq_one_letter_code
_entity_poly.pdbx_strand_id
1 'polypeptide(L)'
;MTLSAMDVRVYAADTNDMEIALGAAAAAGIAPTNVSGNFNNTWNAITNNQALVIAAGKLSNTALYYNPCGWANPINEGAGHTPFAYATEPQDALPGAYYYENGSGSGDYETAKLIAMLSYYAVHGSYPPGYGTLPTQAGASTTCDSSMSSKVSCSCY
;
A
#
# COMPACT_ATOMS: atom_id res chain seq x y z
N MET A 1 -9.80 -11.17 -14.40
CA MET A 1 -11.11 -10.71 -13.88
C MET A 1 -10.73 -9.73 -12.81
N THR A 2 -11.13 -8.47 -12.96
CA THR A 2 -10.66 -7.40 -12.08
C THR A 2 -11.18 -7.57 -10.66
N LEU A 3 -10.45 -7.03 -9.68
CA LEU A 3 -10.88 -7.07 -8.29
C LEU A 3 -12.09 -6.16 -8.08
N SER A 4 -12.94 -6.52 -7.13
CA SER A 4 -13.89 -5.57 -6.59
C SER A 4 -13.13 -4.47 -5.86
N ALA A 5 -13.65 -3.24 -5.89
CA ALA A 5 -13.08 -2.14 -5.08
C ALA A 5 -13.08 -2.46 -3.57
N MET A 6 -13.88 -3.45 -3.13
CA MET A 6 -13.87 -3.97 -1.77
C MET A 6 -12.65 -4.85 -1.44
N ASP A 7 -12.04 -5.46 -2.45
CA ASP A 7 -10.91 -6.39 -2.32
C ASP A 7 -9.56 -5.67 -2.49
N VAL A 8 -9.56 -4.35 -2.64
CA VAL A 8 -8.37 -3.50 -2.71
C VAL A 8 -8.25 -2.68 -1.44
N ARG A 9 -7.06 -2.65 -0.85
CA ARG A 9 -6.75 -1.84 0.33
C ARG A 9 -5.50 -0.99 0.09
N VAL A 10 -5.55 0.27 0.52
CA VAL A 10 -4.40 1.17 0.45
C VAL A 10 -3.86 1.42 1.85
N TYR A 11 -2.58 1.15 2.07
CA TYR A 11 -1.93 1.24 3.37
C TYR A 11 -0.95 2.42 3.41
N ALA A 12 -1.12 3.33 4.37
CA ALA A 12 -0.21 4.45 4.60
C ALA A 12 0.40 4.39 6.00
N ALA A 13 1.68 4.76 6.14
CA ALA A 13 2.40 4.72 7.42
C ALA A 13 2.62 6.12 8.04
N ASP A 14 2.22 7.18 7.36
CA ASP A 14 2.20 8.54 7.88
C ASP A 14 0.96 9.30 7.37
N THR A 15 0.76 10.52 7.87
CA THR A 15 -0.42 11.33 7.57
C THR A 15 -0.43 11.92 6.15
N ASN A 16 0.73 12.23 5.57
CA ASN A 16 0.81 12.78 4.20
C ASN A 16 0.43 11.70 3.18
N ASP A 17 1.04 10.51 3.30
CA ASP A 17 0.72 9.38 2.43
C ASP A 17 -0.74 8.91 2.60
N MET A 18 -1.34 9.11 3.79
CA MET A 18 -2.76 8.81 4.04
C MET A 18 -3.70 9.70 3.22
N GLU A 19 -3.45 11.01 3.15
CA GLU A 19 -4.27 11.94 2.36
C GLU A 19 -4.17 11.62 0.86
N ILE A 20 -2.96 11.31 0.39
CA ILE A 20 -2.72 10.87 -0.99
C ILE A 20 -3.47 9.56 -1.27
N ALA A 21 -3.38 8.59 -0.36
CA ALA A 21 -4.07 7.30 -0.45
C ALA A 21 -5.59 7.46 -0.56
N LEU A 22 -6.18 8.37 0.21
CA LEU A 22 -7.61 8.65 0.14
C LEU A 22 -8.04 9.24 -1.21
N GLY A 23 -7.28 10.20 -1.72
CA GLY A 23 -7.55 10.78 -3.05
C GLY A 23 -7.45 9.76 -4.18
N ALA A 24 -6.41 8.92 -4.15
CA ALA A 24 -6.22 7.86 -5.12
C ALA A 24 -7.29 6.75 -5.03
N ALA A 25 -7.64 6.34 -3.81
CA ALA A 25 -8.71 5.36 -3.56
C ALA A 25 -10.06 5.86 -4.09
N ALA A 26 -10.40 7.12 -3.82
CA ALA A 26 -11.63 7.74 -4.32
C ALA A 26 -11.68 7.75 -5.86
N ALA A 27 -10.57 8.06 -6.53
CA ALA A 27 -10.49 8.05 -8.00
C ALA A 27 -10.68 6.65 -8.61
N ALA A 28 -10.33 5.60 -7.89
CA ALA A 28 -10.53 4.20 -8.29
C ALA A 28 -11.86 3.60 -7.80
N GLY A 29 -12.70 4.38 -7.09
CA GLY A 29 -13.97 3.90 -6.53
C GLY A 29 -13.82 3.00 -5.29
N ILE A 30 -12.65 3.00 -4.65
CA ILE A 30 -12.37 2.26 -3.41
C ILE A 30 -12.94 3.06 -2.23
N ALA A 31 -13.69 2.38 -1.36
CA ALA A 31 -14.28 3.01 -0.19
C ALA A 31 -13.19 3.51 0.78
N PRO A 32 -13.38 4.68 1.43
CA PRO A 32 -12.43 5.19 2.43
C PRO A 32 -12.13 4.21 3.56
N THR A 33 -13.07 3.31 3.89
CA THR A 33 -12.90 2.24 4.88
C THR A 33 -11.83 1.20 4.50
N ASN A 34 -11.46 1.14 3.22
CA ASN A 34 -10.38 0.29 2.71
C ASN A 34 -9.03 1.01 2.65
N VAL A 35 -8.97 2.27 3.07
CA VAL A 35 -7.71 2.99 3.30
C VAL A 35 -7.39 2.89 4.79
N SER A 36 -6.19 2.41 5.13
CA SER A 36 -5.84 2.14 6.52
C SER A 36 -4.42 2.56 6.87
N GLY A 37 -4.25 3.00 8.11
CA GLY A 37 -2.97 3.30 8.72
C GLY A 37 -2.49 2.22 9.69
N ASN A 38 -3.25 1.12 9.82
CA ASN A 38 -2.99 0.11 10.84
C ASN A 38 -2.12 -1.01 10.26
N PHE A 39 -0.87 -1.06 10.73
CA PHE A 39 0.12 -2.03 10.29
C PHE A 39 -0.34 -3.49 10.54
N ASN A 40 -0.87 -3.80 11.72
CA ASN A 40 -1.27 -5.16 12.08
C ASN A 40 -2.46 -5.65 11.24
N ASN A 41 -3.45 -4.80 10.99
CA ASN A 41 -4.57 -5.15 10.12
C ASN A 41 -4.12 -5.38 8.67
N THR A 42 -3.18 -4.56 8.20
CA THR A 42 -2.60 -4.67 6.86
C THR A 42 -1.79 -5.95 6.72
N TRP A 43 -0.95 -6.28 7.71
CA TRP A 43 -0.22 -7.53 7.77
C TRP A 43 -1.14 -8.73 7.59
N ASN A 44 -2.22 -8.79 8.39
CA ASN A 44 -3.19 -9.88 8.31
C ASN A 44 -3.90 -9.95 6.95
N ALA A 45 -4.18 -8.81 6.32
CA ALA A 45 -4.80 -8.78 4.99
C ALA A 45 -3.89 -9.41 3.93
N ILE A 46 -2.58 -9.12 3.99
CA ILE A 46 -1.57 -9.67 3.07
C ILE A 46 -1.35 -11.16 3.34
N THR A 47 -1.13 -11.57 4.60
CA THR A 47 -0.83 -12.98 4.92
C THR A 47 -2.00 -13.92 4.62
N ASN A 48 -3.23 -13.45 4.82
CA ASN A 48 -4.43 -14.26 4.57
C ASN A 48 -4.96 -14.12 3.14
N ASN A 49 -4.26 -13.38 2.26
CA ASN A 49 -4.69 -13.11 0.89
C ASN A 49 -6.14 -12.61 0.82
N GLN A 50 -6.52 -11.68 1.72
CA GLN A 50 -7.89 -11.17 1.85
C GLN A 50 -8.15 -9.95 0.96
N ALA A 51 -7.10 -9.23 0.60
CA ALA A 51 -7.16 -8.05 -0.24
C ALA A 51 -5.82 -7.83 -0.93
N LEU A 52 -5.84 -7.21 -2.09
CA LEU A 52 -4.66 -6.60 -2.69
C LEU A 52 -4.30 -5.37 -1.87
N VAL A 53 -3.12 -5.38 -1.25
CA VAL A 53 -2.61 -4.23 -0.51
C VAL A 53 -1.65 -3.42 -1.36
N ILE A 54 -1.90 -2.11 -1.46
CA ILE A 54 -1.03 -1.13 -2.09
C ILE A 54 -0.36 -0.28 -0.99
N ALA A 55 0.96 -0.32 -0.93
CA ALA A 55 1.73 0.50 0.01
C ALA A 55 1.84 1.95 -0.51
N ALA A 56 1.11 2.88 0.11
CA ALA A 56 1.15 4.29 -0.23
C ALA A 56 2.43 4.95 0.28
N GLY A 57 3.37 5.21 -0.63
CA GLY A 57 4.60 5.94 -0.33
C GLY A 57 5.69 5.13 0.38
N LYS A 58 6.84 5.78 0.55
CA LYS A 58 8.09 5.12 0.93
C LYS A 58 8.06 4.56 2.35
N LEU A 59 7.33 5.22 3.25
CA LEU A 59 7.24 4.86 4.65
C LEU A 59 6.42 3.59 4.84
N SER A 60 5.27 3.48 4.17
CA SER A 60 4.46 2.26 4.20
C SER A 60 5.18 1.09 3.53
N ASN A 61 5.86 1.35 2.40
CA ASN A 61 6.69 0.35 1.73
C ASN A 61 7.81 -0.16 2.65
N THR A 62 8.49 0.74 3.35
CA THR A 62 9.53 0.42 4.33
C THR A 62 8.98 -0.40 5.51
N ALA A 63 7.81 -0.03 6.03
CA ALA A 63 7.15 -0.77 7.09
C ALA A 63 6.80 -2.21 6.68
N LEU A 64 6.23 -2.40 5.49
CA LEU A 64 5.86 -3.72 5.00
C LEU A 64 7.07 -4.57 4.59
N TYR A 65 8.12 -3.98 4.02
CA TYR A 65 9.26 -4.76 3.53
C TYR A 65 10.26 -5.12 4.63
N TYR A 66 10.53 -4.20 5.56
CA TYR A 66 11.56 -4.40 6.59
C TYR A 66 11.02 -4.25 8.01
N ASN A 67 9.92 -3.55 8.24
CA ASN A 67 9.46 -3.18 9.59
C ASN A 67 10.63 -2.69 10.50
N PRO A 68 11.43 -1.70 10.06
CA PRO A 68 12.64 -1.29 10.79
C PRO A 68 12.33 -0.62 12.13
N CYS A 69 11.09 -0.14 12.30
CA CYS A 69 10.62 0.44 13.55
C CYS A 69 10.24 -0.60 14.62
N GLY A 70 10.29 -1.90 14.30
CA GLY A 70 9.98 -2.97 15.25
C GLY A 70 8.52 -2.97 15.70
N TRP A 71 7.60 -2.61 14.80
CA TRP A 71 6.18 -2.65 15.12
C TRP A 71 5.72 -4.08 15.34
N ALA A 72 4.85 -4.27 16.33
CA ALA A 72 4.29 -5.57 16.63
C ALA A 72 3.61 -6.16 15.39
N ASN A 73 3.97 -7.39 15.06
CA ASN A 73 3.39 -8.17 13.98
C ASN A 73 2.79 -9.48 14.54
N PRO A 74 1.80 -10.10 13.86
CA PRO A 74 1.13 -11.32 14.31
C PRO A 74 2.03 -12.51 14.63
N ILE A 75 3.21 -12.59 14.00
CA ILE A 75 4.16 -13.70 14.19
C ILE A 75 5.28 -13.37 15.18
N ASN A 76 5.22 -12.21 15.84
CA ASN A 76 6.18 -11.71 16.82
C ASN A 76 7.64 -11.69 16.33
N GLU A 77 7.86 -11.45 15.04
CA GLU A 77 9.19 -11.22 14.49
C GLU A 77 9.79 -9.91 15.01
N GLY A 78 11.12 -9.89 15.15
CA GLY A 78 11.87 -8.69 15.51
C GLY A 78 11.86 -7.62 14.42
N ALA A 79 12.32 -6.42 14.76
CA ALA A 79 12.53 -5.35 13.79
C ALA A 79 13.47 -5.78 12.66
N GLY A 80 13.24 -5.27 11.44
CA GLY A 80 14.08 -5.57 10.28
C GLY A 80 13.66 -6.82 9.50
N HIS A 81 12.62 -7.52 9.93
CA HIS A 81 12.13 -8.74 9.32
C HIS A 81 10.64 -8.63 8.98
N THR A 82 10.31 -8.96 7.73
CA THR A 82 8.96 -9.33 7.31
C THR A 82 9.04 -10.44 6.25
N PRO A 83 7.98 -11.26 6.08
CA PRO A 83 7.93 -12.29 5.06
C PRO A 83 7.45 -11.76 3.69
N PHE A 84 7.29 -10.44 3.53
CA PHE A 84 6.57 -9.87 2.40
C PHE A 84 7.46 -9.59 1.20
N ALA A 85 6.89 -9.72 0.01
CA ALA A 85 7.53 -9.42 -1.26
C ALA A 85 6.63 -8.56 -2.16
N TYR A 86 7.25 -7.89 -3.13
CA TYR A 86 6.52 -7.15 -4.14
C TYR A 86 5.83 -8.10 -5.12
N ALA A 87 4.59 -7.75 -5.49
CA ALA A 87 4.02 -8.24 -6.73
C ALA A 87 4.91 -7.79 -7.90
N THR A 88 5.15 -8.67 -8.87
CA THR A 88 6.10 -8.44 -9.96
C THR A 88 5.57 -7.51 -11.05
N GLU A 89 4.25 -7.38 -11.15
CA GLU A 89 3.53 -6.55 -12.11
C GLU A 89 2.31 -5.92 -11.43
N PRO A 90 1.70 -4.87 -12.01
CA PRO A 90 0.40 -4.38 -11.58
C PRO A 90 -0.65 -5.50 -11.59
N GLN A 91 -1.42 -5.59 -10.52
CA GLN A 91 -2.33 -6.69 -10.24
C GLN A 91 -3.77 -6.27 -10.44
N ASP A 92 -4.53 -7.05 -11.21
CA ASP A 92 -5.99 -6.98 -11.29
C ASP A 92 -6.67 -8.18 -10.62
N ALA A 93 -5.88 -9.00 -9.90
CA ALA A 93 -6.31 -10.14 -9.10
C ALA A 93 -5.49 -10.21 -7.81
N LEU A 94 -5.88 -11.06 -6.87
CA LEU A 94 -5.11 -11.24 -5.64
C LEU A 94 -3.75 -11.91 -5.95
N PRO A 95 -2.61 -11.30 -5.58
CA PRO A 95 -1.28 -11.78 -5.95
C PRO A 95 -0.83 -13.03 -5.16
N GLY A 96 -1.63 -13.46 -4.20
CA GLY A 96 -1.31 -14.55 -3.28
C GLY A 96 -0.81 -14.02 -1.93
N ALA A 97 -0.80 -14.92 -0.95
CA ALA A 97 -0.33 -14.59 0.39
C ALA A 97 1.12 -14.07 0.34
N TYR A 98 1.41 -13.10 1.20
CA TYR A 98 2.73 -12.47 1.35
C TYR A 98 3.15 -11.51 0.23
N TYR A 99 2.29 -11.25 -0.77
CA TYR A 99 2.58 -10.29 -1.83
C TYR A 99 1.74 -9.02 -1.69
N TYR A 100 2.37 -7.88 -1.97
CA TYR A 100 1.73 -6.56 -1.99
C TYR A 100 2.31 -5.68 -3.10
N GLU A 101 1.63 -4.59 -3.43
CA GLU A 101 2.08 -3.64 -4.44
C GLU A 101 2.83 -2.45 -3.87
N ASN A 102 3.92 -2.08 -4.55
CA ASN A 102 4.73 -0.94 -4.18
C ASN A 102 4.16 0.36 -4.81
N GLY A 103 3.38 1.11 -4.05
CA GLY A 103 2.90 2.43 -4.45
C GLY A 103 3.86 3.58 -4.12
N SER A 104 5.13 3.31 -3.84
CA SER A 104 6.09 4.35 -3.45
C SER A 104 6.84 4.94 -4.65
N GLY A 105 6.81 6.27 -4.79
CA GLY A 105 7.59 7.01 -5.77
C GLY A 105 8.83 7.67 -5.17
N SER A 106 9.62 8.35 -6.00
CA SER A 106 10.78 9.15 -5.57
C SER A 106 10.39 10.40 -4.75
N GLY A 107 9.14 10.82 -4.84
CA GLY A 107 8.54 11.91 -4.08
C GLY A 107 7.02 11.81 -4.10
N ASP A 108 6.35 12.76 -3.43
CA ASP A 108 4.90 12.73 -3.20
C ASP A 108 4.09 12.70 -4.50
N TYR A 109 4.55 13.41 -5.53
CA TYR A 109 3.90 13.44 -6.83
C TYR A 109 3.95 12.08 -7.54
N GLU A 110 5.12 11.44 -7.58
CA GLU A 110 5.26 10.10 -8.15
C GLU A 110 4.50 9.05 -7.34
N THR A 111 4.52 9.16 -6.01
CA THR A 111 3.71 8.33 -5.10
C THR A 111 2.23 8.46 -5.41
N ALA A 112 1.71 9.69 -5.51
CA ALA A 112 0.31 9.93 -5.86
C ALA A 112 -0.08 9.33 -7.21
N LYS A 113 0.78 9.48 -8.23
CA LYS A 113 0.59 8.84 -9.53
C LYS A 113 0.58 7.31 -9.43
N LEU A 114 1.54 6.72 -8.73
CA LEU A 114 1.65 5.28 -8.58
C LEU A 114 0.41 4.69 -7.90
N ILE A 115 0.01 5.25 -6.77
CA ILE A 115 -1.16 4.75 -6.03
C ILE A 115 -2.43 4.91 -6.87
N ALA A 116 -2.61 6.04 -7.56
CA ALA A 116 -3.75 6.24 -8.46
C ALA A 116 -3.76 5.23 -9.61
N MET A 117 -2.62 5.00 -10.27
CA MET A 117 -2.52 4.05 -11.37
C MET A 117 -2.74 2.60 -10.92
N LEU A 118 -2.12 2.18 -9.82
CA LEU A 118 -2.23 0.82 -9.27
C LEU A 118 -3.64 0.54 -8.74
N SER A 119 -4.21 1.47 -7.97
CA SER A 119 -5.57 1.33 -7.43
C SER A 119 -6.60 1.24 -8.56
N TYR A 120 -6.46 2.07 -9.59
CA TYR A 120 -7.37 2.05 -10.73
C TYR A 120 -7.16 0.79 -11.58
N TYR A 121 -5.91 0.35 -11.78
CA TYR A 121 -5.61 -0.91 -12.48
C TYR A 121 -6.23 -2.11 -11.76
N ALA A 122 -6.15 -2.16 -10.44
CA ALA A 122 -6.74 -3.25 -9.66
C ALA A 122 -8.25 -3.41 -9.88
N VAL A 123 -8.97 -2.29 -9.95
CA VAL A 123 -10.44 -2.26 -10.09
C VAL A 123 -10.90 -2.35 -11.54
N HIS A 124 -10.15 -1.75 -12.47
CA HIS A 124 -10.56 -1.55 -13.86
C HIS A 124 -9.74 -2.34 -14.89
N GLY A 125 -8.65 -3.01 -14.49
CA GLY A 125 -7.79 -3.82 -15.37
C GLY A 125 -7.00 -3.02 -16.39
N SER A 126 -6.92 -1.70 -16.23
CA SER A 126 -6.25 -0.75 -17.12
C SER A 126 -5.86 0.49 -16.33
N TYR A 127 -4.92 1.30 -16.82
CA TYR A 127 -4.60 2.57 -16.17
C TYR A 127 -5.66 3.64 -16.40
N PRO A 128 -5.74 4.67 -15.53
CA PRO A 128 -6.66 5.78 -15.74
C PRO A 128 -6.42 6.45 -17.11
N PRO A 129 -7.46 6.96 -17.78
CA PRO A 129 -7.31 7.63 -19.07
C PRO A 129 -6.27 8.76 -19.04
N GLY A 130 -5.38 8.80 -20.03
CA GLY A 130 -4.31 9.79 -20.13
C GLY A 130 -3.04 9.44 -19.36
N TYR A 131 -3.02 8.31 -18.63
CA TYR A 131 -1.81 7.78 -18.02
C TYR A 131 -1.12 6.79 -18.97
N GLY A 132 0.22 6.80 -18.94
CA GLY A 132 1.07 5.93 -19.74
C GLY A 132 1.69 4.81 -18.91
N THR A 133 3.02 4.70 -18.94
CA THR A 133 3.77 3.74 -18.14
C THR A 133 3.79 4.13 -16.67
N LEU A 134 3.87 3.13 -15.77
CA LEU A 134 4.09 3.39 -14.35
C LEU A 134 5.36 4.24 -14.14
N PRO A 135 5.33 5.21 -13.21
CA PRO A 135 6.55 5.83 -12.70
C PRO A 135 7.50 4.79 -12.11
N THR A 136 8.78 5.14 -12.00
CA THR A 136 9.75 4.30 -11.30
C THR A 136 9.39 4.22 -9.81
N GLN A 137 9.22 3.00 -9.32
CA GLN A 137 8.95 2.73 -7.92
C GLN A 137 10.22 2.90 -7.07
N ALA A 138 10.09 3.52 -5.90
CA ALA A 138 11.17 3.61 -4.94
C ALA A 138 11.30 2.31 -4.12
N GLY A 139 12.54 1.95 -3.76
CA GLY A 139 12.80 0.81 -2.88
C GLY A 139 12.49 1.12 -1.42
N ALA A 140 12.21 0.07 -0.65
CA ALA A 140 12.12 0.14 0.81
C ALA A 140 13.46 0.51 1.47
N SER A 141 13.40 1.13 2.64
CA SER A 141 14.55 1.50 3.47
C SER A 141 14.67 0.58 4.69
N THR A 142 15.87 0.35 5.20
CA THR A 142 16.09 -0.38 6.46
C THR A 142 16.08 0.53 7.70
N THR A 143 15.78 1.81 7.53
CA THR A 143 15.81 2.81 8.61
C THR A 143 14.39 3.17 9.04
N CYS A 144 14.16 3.22 10.34
CA CYS A 144 12.93 3.76 10.90
C CYS A 144 12.95 5.29 10.86
N ASP A 145 11.98 5.89 10.19
CA ASP A 145 11.77 7.34 10.22
C ASP A 145 10.82 7.73 11.35
N SER A 146 11.09 8.87 11.99
CA SER A 146 10.27 9.40 13.08
C SER A 146 8.83 9.77 12.69
N SER A 147 8.55 10.02 11.42
CA SER A 147 7.19 10.28 10.94
C SER A 147 6.37 9.00 10.72
N MET A 148 7.03 7.83 10.74
CA MET A 148 6.35 6.55 10.60
C MET A 148 5.51 6.24 11.85
N SER A 149 4.28 5.77 11.62
CA SER A 149 3.37 5.31 12.66
C SER A 149 2.77 3.94 12.31
N SER A 150 2.74 3.05 13.30
CA SER A 150 2.06 1.76 13.20
C SER A 150 0.54 1.88 13.14
N LYS A 151 0.02 3.07 13.47
CA LYS A 151 -1.40 3.43 13.49
C LYS A 151 -1.55 4.89 13.07
N VAL A 152 -1.75 5.13 11.78
CA VAL A 152 -2.20 6.43 11.29
C VAL A 152 -3.72 6.50 11.38
N SER A 153 -4.24 7.57 11.97
CA SER A 153 -5.67 7.83 12.01
C SER A 153 -6.17 8.24 10.62
N CYS A 154 -7.14 7.51 10.07
CA CYS A 154 -7.90 7.92 8.90
C CYS A 154 -9.01 8.86 9.40
N SER A 155 -9.11 10.08 8.88
CA SER A 155 -10.22 11.02 9.16
C SER A 155 -11.52 10.65 8.44
N CYS A 156 -11.67 9.38 8.10
CA CYS A 156 -12.61 8.80 7.17
C CYS A 156 -13.92 8.51 7.89
N TYR A 157 -14.65 9.58 8.22
CA TYR A 157 -15.96 9.56 8.89
C TYR A 157 -17.01 10.27 8.05
#